data_AF-A0A935ZM97-F1
#
_entry.id   AF-A0A935ZM97-F1
#
_cell.length_a   1.000
_cell.length_b   1.000
_cell.length_c   1.000
_cell.angle_alpha   90.00
_cell.angle_beta   90.00
_cell.angle_gamma   90.00
#
_symmetry.space_group_name_H-M   'P 1'
#
loop_
_entity.id
_entity.type
_entity.pdbx_description
1 polymer ?
#
loop_
_entity_poly.entity_id
_entity_poly.type
_entity_poly.pdbx_seq_one_letter_code
_entity_poly.pdbx_strand_id
1 'polypeptide(L)'
;MRRLEPPAPKQSPLSVAGGVVGAIGGMALANYAGASLWIPGIATGLLALLFVKTRLAPPRFRGAIAVTGGHIAWFIGAGLLTGAWETVGPDIAALTIACAIAWARPSMGGVALLGVVQLASLVYNVVLLAGASFGSADHRALAVHVLWRLIALGLIASEVAAIRREAAAPPT
;
A
#
# COMPACT_ATOMS: atom_id res chain seq x y z
N MET A 1 8.21 6.03 44.80
CA MET A 1 7.61 4.72 44.49
C MET A 1 7.79 4.46 43.00
N ARG A 2 8.52 3.41 42.61
CA ARG A 2 8.70 3.03 41.20
C ARG A 2 7.41 2.33 40.76
N ARG A 3 6.64 2.89 39.82
CA ARG A 3 5.55 2.12 39.18
C ARG A 3 6.20 0.94 38.47
N LEU A 4 5.86 -0.28 38.88
CA LEU A 4 6.19 -1.47 38.10
C LEU A 4 5.38 -1.36 36.81
N GLU A 5 6.07 -1.30 35.68
CA GLU A 5 5.39 -1.40 34.39
C GLU A 5 4.70 -2.76 34.30
N PRO A 6 3.47 -2.82 33.77
CA PRO A 6 2.82 -4.10 33.54
C PRO A 6 3.68 -4.96 32.61
N PRO A 7 3.70 -6.29 32.81
CA PRO A 7 4.48 -7.18 31.96
C PRO A 7 4.02 -7.05 30.51
N ALA A 8 4.98 -7.08 29.58
CA ALA A 8 4.68 -7.01 28.15
C ALA A 8 3.67 -8.11 27.76
N PRO A 9 2.68 -7.79 26.91
CA PRO A 9 1.69 -8.77 26.48
C PRO A 9 2.38 -9.96 25.79
N LYS A 10 2.05 -11.17 26.23
CA LYS A 10 2.58 -12.40 25.62
C LYS A 10 2.09 -12.52 24.19
N GLN A 11 3.00 -12.77 23.24
CA GLN A 11 2.65 -13.01 21.85
C GLN A 11 1.79 -14.28 21.74
N SER A 12 0.68 -14.21 21.00
CA SER A 12 -0.15 -15.38 20.75
C SER A 12 0.55 -16.31 19.75
N PRO A 13 0.38 -17.65 19.85
CA PRO A 13 0.93 -18.58 18.85
C PRO A 13 0.53 -18.23 17.42
N LEU A 14 -0.70 -17.72 17.22
CA LEU A 14 -1.19 -17.27 15.92
C LEU A 14 -0.39 -16.07 15.39
N SER A 15 -0.04 -15.10 16.24
CA SER A 15 0.78 -13.96 15.82
C SER A 15 2.19 -14.36 15.43
N VAL A 16 2.78 -15.33 16.13
CA VAL A 16 4.11 -15.87 15.79
C VAL A 16 4.05 -16.63 14.46
N ALA A 17 3.09 -17.52 14.29
CA ALA A 17 2.91 -18.28 13.05
C ALA A 17 2.68 -17.35 11.85
N GLY A 18 1.83 -16.34 12.00
CA GLY A 18 1.61 -15.31 10.98
C GLY A 18 2.88 -14.54 10.63
N GLY A 19 3.70 -14.19 11.65
CA GLY A 19 4.99 -13.53 11.45
C GLY A 19 5.98 -14.39 10.65
N VAL A 20 6.08 -15.69 10.97
CA VAL A 20 6.96 -16.63 10.26
C VAL A 20 6.52 -16.81 8.81
N VAL A 21 5.23 -17.06 8.57
CA VAL A 21 4.68 -17.19 7.22
C VAL A 21 4.89 -15.91 6.41
N GLY A 22 4.66 -14.75 7.03
CA GLY A 22 4.92 -13.45 6.41
C GLY A 22 6.39 -13.25 6.04
N ALA A 23 7.33 -13.62 6.92
CA ALA A 23 8.77 -13.51 6.66
C ALA A 23 9.22 -14.41 5.52
N ILE A 24 8.78 -15.67 5.50
CA ILE A 24 9.11 -16.63 4.43
C ILE A 24 8.53 -16.14 3.10
N GLY A 25 7.26 -15.75 3.07
CA GLY A 25 6.60 -15.22 1.87
C GLY A 25 7.28 -13.95 1.37
N GLY A 26 7.64 -13.03 2.27
CA GLY A 26 8.38 -11.80 1.94
C GLY A 26 9.75 -12.08 1.34
N MET A 27 10.49 -13.05 1.88
CA MET A 27 11.80 -13.45 1.36
C MET A 27 11.70 -14.09 -0.02
N ALA A 28 10.74 -15.01 -0.23
CA ALA A 28 10.51 -15.63 -1.52
C ALA A 28 10.16 -14.58 -2.59
N LEU A 29 9.28 -13.63 -2.25
CA LEU A 29 8.91 -12.55 -3.14
C LEU A 29 10.08 -11.60 -3.44
N ALA A 30 10.89 -11.27 -2.43
CA ALA A 30 12.08 -10.43 -2.61
C ALA A 30 13.11 -11.08 -3.54
N ASN A 31 13.33 -12.39 -3.41
CA ASN A 31 14.20 -13.14 -4.31
C ASN A 31 13.64 -13.20 -5.73
N TYR A 32 12.32 -13.29 -5.87
CA TYR A 32 11.65 -13.31 -7.17
C TYR A 32 11.70 -11.95 -7.89
N ALA A 33 11.24 -10.90 -7.21
CA ALA A 33 10.99 -9.58 -7.81
C ALA A 33 12.18 -8.61 -7.72
N GLY A 34 13.16 -8.88 -6.86
CA GLY A 34 14.38 -8.08 -6.73
C GLY A 34 14.09 -6.60 -6.51
N ALA A 35 14.76 -5.73 -7.27
CA ALA A 35 14.64 -4.28 -7.16
C ALA A 35 13.20 -3.77 -7.32
N SER A 36 12.38 -4.43 -8.14
CA SER A 36 10.97 -4.06 -8.34
C SER A 36 10.17 -4.10 -7.05
N LEU A 37 10.55 -4.93 -6.07
CA LEU A 37 9.91 -4.95 -4.75
C LEU A 37 10.51 -3.92 -3.80
N TRP A 38 11.83 -3.82 -3.74
CA TRP A 38 12.52 -3.01 -2.74
C TRP A 38 12.30 -1.51 -2.96
N ILE A 39 12.27 -1.04 -4.21
CA ILE A 39 12.09 0.39 -4.53
C ILE A 39 10.76 0.93 -3.98
N PRO A 40 9.58 0.39 -4.36
CA PRO A 40 8.32 0.85 -3.79
C PRO A 40 8.24 0.55 -2.28
N GLY A 41 8.84 -0.54 -1.81
CA GLY A 41 8.94 -0.88 -0.38
C GLY A 41 9.60 0.22 0.45
N ILE A 42 10.80 0.64 0.04
CA ILE A 42 11.56 1.71 0.70
C ILE A 42 10.81 3.03 0.59
N ALA A 43 10.28 3.38 -0.58
CA ALA A 43 9.52 4.62 -0.77
C ALA A 43 8.28 4.68 0.14
N THR A 44 7.51 3.59 0.23
CA THR A 44 6.39 3.46 1.16
C THR A 44 6.85 3.59 2.62
N GLY A 45 7.94 2.93 3.00
CA GLY A 45 8.50 3.00 4.35
C GLY A 45 8.93 4.41 4.74
N LEU A 46 9.63 5.12 3.85
CA LEU A 46 10.05 6.51 4.08
C LEU A 46 8.85 7.45 4.22
N LEU A 47 7.82 7.31 3.39
CA LEU A 47 6.59 8.09 3.52
C LEU A 47 5.85 7.78 4.83
N ALA A 48 5.78 6.52 5.24
CA ALA A 48 5.18 6.13 6.51
C ALA A 48 5.96 6.72 7.70
N LEU A 49 7.29 6.69 7.67
CA LEU A 49 8.14 7.33 8.68
C LEU A 49 7.93 8.85 8.72
N LEU A 50 7.85 9.51 7.55
CA LEU A 50 7.54 10.93 7.45
C LEU A 50 6.20 11.26 8.11
N PHE A 51 5.17 10.45 7.88
CA PHE A 51 3.84 10.61 8.50
C PHE A 51 3.87 10.43 10.02
N VAL A 52 4.68 9.52 10.54
CA VAL A 52 4.84 9.35 11.99
C VAL A 52 5.60 10.53 12.62
N LYS A 53 6.53 11.14 11.88
CA LYS A 53 7.45 12.15 12.42
C LYS A 53 7.02 13.60 12.18
N THR A 54 6.00 13.85 11.36
CA THR A 54 5.63 15.21 10.95
C THR A 54 4.12 15.43 10.98
N ARG A 55 3.71 16.70 10.91
CA ARG A 55 2.30 17.10 10.79
C ARG A 55 1.74 16.89 9.37
N LEU A 56 2.53 16.34 8.44
CA LEU A 56 2.08 16.06 7.08
C LEU A 56 1.20 14.80 7.01
N ALA A 57 1.15 13.99 8.07
CA ALA A 57 0.29 12.81 8.11
C ALA A 57 -1.17 13.16 7.76
N PRO A 58 -1.80 12.45 6.81
CA PRO A 58 -3.24 12.60 6.62
C PRO A 58 -3.98 12.15 7.90
N PRO A 59 -5.11 12.78 8.23
CA PRO A 59 -5.86 12.47 9.46
C PRO A 59 -6.46 11.06 9.45
N ARG A 60 -6.73 10.49 8.26
CA ARG A 60 -7.18 9.10 8.05
C ARG A 60 -6.46 8.49 6.86
N PHE A 61 -6.58 7.17 6.70
CA PHE A 61 -6.05 6.43 5.53
C PHE A 61 -4.53 6.53 5.33
N ARG A 62 -3.76 6.82 6.41
CA ARG A 62 -2.30 7.01 6.36
C ARG A 62 -1.56 5.89 5.64
N GLY A 63 -1.91 4.64 5.97
CA GLY A 63 -1.29 3.46 5.35
C GLY A 63 -1.56 3.41 3.84
N ALA A 64 -2.82 3.56 3.43
CA ALA A 64 -3.19 3.52 2.01
C ALA A 64 -2.51 4.63 1.20
N ILE A 65 -2.43 5.84 1.75
CA ILE A 65 -1.74 6.98 1.14
C ILE A 65 -0.22 6.73 1.05
N ALA A 66 0.41 6.20 2.10
CA ALA A 66 1.85 5.89 2.08
C ALA A 66 2.19 4.78 1.06
N VAL A 67 1.36 3.73 0.98
CA VAL A 67 1.53 2.65 0.00
C VAL A 67 1.35 3.17 -1.42
N THR A 68 0.27 3.92 -1.67
CA THR A 68 -0.01 4.52 -2.98
C THR A 68 1.10 5.51 -3.39
N GLY A 69 1.56 6.35 -2.47
CA GLY A 69 2.64 7.30 -2.72
C GLY A 69 3.96 6.61 -3.04
N GLY A 70 4.31 5.54 -2.33
CA GLY A 70 5.49 4.72 -2.65
C GLY A 70 5.38 4.05 -4.02
N HIS A 71 4.16 3.62 -4.40
CA HIS A 71 3.88 3.08 -5.73
C HIS A 71 4.10 4.12 -6.84
N ILE A 72 3.56 5.33 -6.66
CA ILE A 72 3.72 6.45 -7.59
C ILE A 72 5.21 6.81 -7.74
N ALA A 73 5.96 6.89 -6.64
CA ALA A 73 7.39 7.18 -6.67
C ALA A 73 8.16 6.13 -7.52
N TRP A 74 7.79 4.86 -7.38
CA TRP A 74 8.35 3.80 -8.21
C TRP A 74 7.99 3.97 -9.70
N PHE A 75 6.76 4.34 -10.05
CA PHE A 75 6.38 4.61 -11.45
C PHE A 75 7.13 5.78 -12.06
N ILE A 76 7.31 6.86 -11.30
CA ILE A 76 8.08 8.01 -11.75
C ILE A 76 9.52 7.58 -12.03
N GLY A 77 10.13 6.81 -11.13
CA GLY A 77 11.47 6.26 -11.34
C GLY A 77 11.56 5.36 -12.58
N ALA A 78 10.59 4.45 -12.75
CA ALA A 78 10.53 3.57 -13.92
C ALA A 78 10.36 4.36 -15.23
N GLY A 79 9.46 5.34 -15.25
CA GLY A 79 9.24 6.22 -16.41
C GLY A 79 10.49 7.02 -16.77
N LEU A 80 11.20 7.56 -15.78
CA LEU A 80 12.46 8.28 -16.00
C LEU A 80 13.56 7.38 -16.58
N LEU A 81 13.65 6.13 -16.12
CA LEU A 81 14.71 5.19 -16.54
C LEU A 81 14.43 4.54 -17.90
N THR A 82 13.16 4.29 -18.22
CA THR A 82 12.76 3.51 -19.41
C THR A 82 12.16 4.36 -20.53
N GLY A 83 11.76 5.60 -20.23
CA GLY A 83 11.01 6.46 -21.16
C GLY A 83 9.55 6.03 -21.37
N ALA A 84 9.06 5.00 -20.68
CA ALA A 84 7.73 4.39 -20.88
C ALA A 84 6.57 5.21 -20.28
N TRP A 85 6.56 6.52 -20.49
CA TRP A 85 5.56 7.45 -19.93
C TRP A 85 4.15 7.20 -20.43
N GLU A 86 4.00 6.73 -21.66
CA GLU A 86 2.68 6.39 -22.22
C GLU A 86 2.02 5.24 -21.44
N THR A 87 2.82 4.31 -20.90
CA THR A 87 2.33 3.18 -20.13
C THR A 87 2.01 3.55 -18.68
N VAL A 88 2.88 4.33 -18.02
CA VAL A 88 2.74 4.60 -16.58
C VAL A 88 2.08 5.94 -16.26
N GLY A 89 2.12 6.90 -17.19
CA GLY A 89 1.66 8.28 -17.00
C GLY A 89 0.19 8.39 -16.60
N PRO A 90 -0.75 7.72 -17.30
CA PRO A 90 -2.17 7.75 -16.92
C PRO A 90 -2.42 7.23 -15.50
N ASP A 91 -1.72 6.17 -15.09
CA ASP A 91 -1.87 5.56 -13.77
C ASP A 91 -1.24 6.45 -12.67
N ILE A 92 -0.08 7.07 -12.94
CA ILE A 92 0.51 8.11 -12.07
C ILE A 92 -0.49 9.24 -11.85
N ALA A 93 -1.07 9.79 -12.91
CA ALA A 93 -2.00 10.91 -12.84
C ALA A 93 -3.25 10.55 -12.04
N ALA A 94 -3.90 9.42 -12.38
CA ALA A 94 -5.12 8.96 -11.71
C ALA A 94 -4.90 8.73 -10.21
N LEU A 95 -3.81 8.04 -9.84
CA LEU A 95 -3.49 7.79 -8.44
C LEU A 95 -3.11 9.04 -7.69
N THR A 96 -2.33 9.94 -8.30
CA THR A 96 -1.93 11.20 -7.66
C THR A 96 -3.16 12.04 -7.33
N ILE A 97 -4.09 12.17 -8.29
CA ILE A 97 -5.34 12.91 -8.10
C ILE A 97 -6.19 12.26 -7.00
N ALA A 98 -6.43 10.95 -7.07
CA ALA A 98 -7.25 10.25 -6.08
C ALA A 98 -6.63 10.29 -4.68
N CYS A 99 -5.31 10.15 -4.58
CA CYS A 99 -4.56 10.24 -3.33
C CYS A 99 -4.60 11.66 -2.75
N ALA A 100 -4.40 12.68 -3.58
CA ALA A 100 -4.50 14.08 -3.16
C ALA A 100 -5.90 14.44 -2.65
N ILE A 101 -6.95 13.96 -3.31
CA ILE A 101 -8.34 14.13 -2.87
C ILE A 101 -8.55 13.43 -1.52
N ALA A 102 -8.14 12.16 -1.38
CA ALA A 102 -8.30 11.41 -0.14
C ALA A 102 -7.51 12.04 1.04
N TRP A 103 -6.35 12.63 0.74
CA TRP A 103 -5.53 13.35 1.71
C TRP A 103 -6.19 14.67 2.15
N ALA A 104 -6.59 15.51 1.20
CA ALA A 104 -7.16 16.82 1.49
C ALA A 104 -8.57 16.72 2.10
N ARG A 105 -9.34 15.68 1.73
CA ARG A 105 -10.71 15.44 2.17
C ARG A 105 -10.85 13.97 2.61
N PRO A 106 -10.57 13.65 3.88
CA PRO A 106 -10.62 12.29 4.43
C PRO A 106 -12.07 11.81 4.63
N SER A 107 -12.85 11.79 3.56
CA SER A 107 -14.26 11.38 3.53
C SER A 107 -14.42 10.03 2.86
N MET A 108 -15.60 9.41 3.06
CA MET A 108 -15.96 8.16 2.38
C MET A 108 -15.94 8.30 0.86
N GLY A 109 -16.31 9.47 0.31
CA GLY A 109 -16.28 9.71 -1.13
C GLY A 109 -14.85 9.77 -1.70
N GLY A 110 -13.94 10.46 -1.01
CA GLY A 110 -12.54 10.56 -1.42
C GLY A 110 -11.84 9.20 -1.42
N VAL A 111 -12.07 8.39 -0.37
CA VAL A 111 -11.49 7.04 -0.33
C VAL A 111 -12.18 6.06 -1.30
N ALA A 112 -13.47 6.22 -1.56
CA ALA A 112 -14.17 5.41 -2.56
C ALA A 112 -13.57 5.64 -3.95
N LEU A 113 -13.27 6.89 -4.32
CA LEU A 113 -12.57 7.19 -5.56
C LEU A 113 -11.20 6.51 -5.62
N LEU A 114 -10.38 6.65 -4.57
CA LEU A 114 -9.08 5.97 -4.51
C LEU A 114 -9.23 4.45 -4.62
N GLY A 115 -10.20 3.85 -3.92
CA GLY A 115 -10.50 2.43 -4.00
C GLY A 115 -10.92 1.98 -5.40
N VAL A 116 -11.75 2.76 -6.10
CA VAL A 116 -12.16 2.47 -7.48
C VAL A 116 -10.98 2.50 -8.44
N VAL A 117 -10.13 3.54 -8.35
CA VAL A 117 -8.90 3.63 -9.18
C VAL A 117 -7.99 2.44 -8.90
N GLN A 118 -7.74 2.13 -7.62
CA GLN A 118 -6.92 0.99 -7.21
C GLN A 118 -7.47 -0.34 -7.73
N LEU A 119 -8.80 -0.55 -7.67
CA LEU A 119 -9.45 -1.77 -8.14
C LEU A 119 -9.41 -1.89 -9.68
N ALA A 120 -9.67 -0.81 -10.40
CA ALA A 120 -9.59 -0.80 -11.86
C ALA A 120 -8.17 -1.11 -12.34
N SER A 121 -7.15 -0.45 -11.76
CA SER A 121 -5.75 -0.73 -12.07
C SER A 121 -5.33 -2.14 -11.63
N LEU A 122 -5.89 -2.67 -10.54
CA LEU A 122 -5.64 -4.07 -10.15
C LEU A 122 -6.15 -5.05 -11.21
N VAL A 123 -7.39 -4.89 -11.67
CA VAL A 123 -7.97 -5.76 -12.71
C VAL A 123 -7.11 -5.70 -13.98
N TYR A 124 -6.75 -4.50 -14.43
CA TYR A 124 -5.88 -4.31 -15.59
C TYR A 124 -4.53 -5.02 -15.40
N ASN A 125 -3.87 -4.84 -14.26
CA ASN A 125 -2.57 -5.44 -13.98
C ASN A 125 -2.63 -6.97 -13.85
N VAL A 126 -3.74 -7.53 -13.35
CA VAL A 126 -3.95 -8.99 -13.30
C VAL A 126 -4.07 -9.56 -14.72
N VAL A 127 -4.80 -8.89 -15.62
CA VAL A 127 -4.91 -9.30 -17.02
C VAL A 127 -3.55 -9.28 -17.70
N LEU A 128 -2.77 -8.20 -17.53
CA LEU A 128 -1.42 -8.12 -18.07
C LEU A 128 -0.49 -9.19 -17.47
N LEU A 129 -0.57 -9.43 -16.17
CA LEU A 129 0.23 -10.44 -15.48
C LEU A 129 -0.04 -11.84 -16.04
N ALA A 130 -1.31 -12.18 -16.28
CA ALA A 130 -1.69 -13.47 -16.85
C ALA A 130 -1.18 -13.67 -18.29
N GLY A 131 -0.94 -12.59 -19.03
CA GLY A 131 -0.35 -12.62 -20.37
C GLY A 131 1.18 -12.59 -20.40
N ALA A 132 1.85 -12.29 -19.28
CA ALA A 132 3.29 -12.17 -19.23
C ALA A 132 3.98 -13.53 -19.01
N SER A 133 5.10 -13.77 -19.68
CA SER A 133 5.91 -14.98 -19.47
C SER A 133 6.42 -15.05 -18.03
N PHE A 134 6.20 -16.17 -17.34
CA PHE A 134 6.62 -16.36 -15.97
C PHE A 134 8.13 -16.09 -15.77
N GLY A 135 8.48 -15.33 -14.74
CA GLY A 135 9.86 -14.98 -14.43
C GLY A 135 10.49 -13.91 -15.33
N SER A 136 9.79 -13.41 -16.35
CA SER A 136 10.24 -12.25 -17.13
C SER A 136 10.29 -10.97 -16.27
N ALA A 137 10.98 -9.95 -16.75
CA ALA A 137 11.02 -8.65 -16.08
C ALA A 137 9.61 -8.06 -15.90
N ASP A 138 8.78 -8.12 -16.96
CA ASP A 138 7.41 -7.63 -16.94
C ASP A 138 6.55 -8.40 -15.94
N HIS A 139 6.64 -9.74 -15.93
CA HIS A 139 5.88 -10.54 -14.97
C HIS A 139 6.28 -10.22 -13.52
N ARG A 140 7.57 -10.07 -13.24
CA ARG A 140 8.05 -9.73 -11.89
C ARG A 140 7.58 -8.34 -11.46
N ALA A 141 7.67 -7.36 -12.34
CA ALA A 141 7.15 -6.02 -12.09
C ALA A 141 5.65 -6.09 -11.83
N LEU A 142 4.87 -6.68 -12.75
CA LEU A 142 3.40 -6.80 -12.65
C LEU A 142 2.96 -7.52 -11.38
N ALA A 143 3.68 -8.54 -10.93
CA ALA A 143 3.42 -9.20 -9.65
C ALA A 143 3.54 -8.21 -8.47
N VAL A 144 4.57 -7.35 -8.47
CA VAL A 144 4.69 -6.30 -7.45
C VAL A 144 3.59 -5.25 -7.59
N HIS A 145 3.24 -4.84 -8.82
CA HIS A 145 2.11 -3.93 -9.03
C HIS A 145 0.84 -4.49 -8.40
N VAL A 146 0.46 -5.73 -8.72
CA VAL A 146 -0.72 -6.41 -8.17
C VAL A 146 -0.65 -6.45 -6.65
N LEU A 147 0.50 -6.83 -6.07
CA LEU A 147 0.67 -6.84 -4.63
C LEU A 147 0.43 -5.46 -3.99
N TRP A 148 1.03 -4.40 -4.53
CA TRP A 148 0.87 -3.04 -3.99
C TRP A 148 -0.58 -2.57 -4.04
N ARG A 149 -1.30 -2.92 -5.12
CA ARG A 149 -2.75 -2.65 -5.22
C ARG A 149 -3.53 -3.37 -4.13
N LEU A 150 -3.26 -4.66 -3.90
CA LEU A 150 -3.92 -5.45 -2.87
C LEU A 150 -3.66 -4.90 -1.47
N ILE A 151 -2.41 -4.50 -1.17
CA ILE A 151 -2.05 -3.87 0.10
C ILE A 151 -2.83 -2.55 0.27
N ALA A 152 -2.84 -1.69 -0.75
CA ALA A 152 -3.56 -0.41 -0.70
C ALA A 152 -5.07 -0.61 -0.47
N LEU A 153 -5.69 -1.55 -1.19
CA LEU A 153 -7.11 -1.90 -1.04
C LEU A 153 -7.41 -2.47 0.35
N GLY A 154 -6.54 -3.34 0.87
CA GLY A 154 -6.68 -3.88 2.23
C GLY A 154 -6.62 -2.80 3.30
N LEU A 155 -5.70 -1.84 3.16
CA LEU A 155 -5.59 -0.69 4.07
C LEU A 155 -6.82 0.23 3.97
N ILE A 156 -7.32 0.50 2.76
CA ILE A 156 -8.57 1.24 2.55
C ILE A 156 -9.74 0.53 3.25
N ALA A 157 -9.90 -0.77 3.02
CA ALA A 157 -10.98 -1.56 3.60
C ALA A 157 -10.92 -1.58 5.14
N SER A 158 -9.71 -1.70 5.71
CA SER A 158 -9.51 -1.69 7.16
C SER A 158 -9.94 -0.37 7.81
N GLU A 159 -9.62 0.76 7.18
CA GLU A 159 -10.00 2.09 7.67
C GLU A 159 -11.50 2.33 7.49
N VAL A 160 -12.09 1.93 6.36
CA VAL A 160 -13.54 2.00 6.14
C VAL A 160 -14.29 1.20 7.22
N ALA A 161 -13.79 0.00 7.56
CA ALA A 161 -14.37 -0.80 8.63
C ALA A 161 -14.23 -0.10 10.00
N ALA A 162 -13.11 0.58 10.27
CA ALA A 162 -12.93 1.37 11.49
C ALA A 162 -13.95 2.51 11.60
N ILE A 163 -14.13 3.29 10.53
CA ILE A 163 -15.12 4.37 10.47
C ILE A 163 -16.53 3.85 10.73
N ARG A 164 -16.89 2.70 10.15
CA ARG A 164 -18.21 2.07 10.37
C ARG A 164 -18.40 1.64 11.83
N ARG A 165 -17.36 1.12 12.48
CA ARG A 165 -17.42 0.75 13.91
C ARG A 165 -17.59 1.97 14.80
N GLU A 166 -16.87 3.05 14.52
CA GLU A 166 -16.99 4.32 15.24
C GLU A 166 -18.41 4.91 15.12
N ALA A 167 -19.00 4.87 13.92
CA ALA A 167 -20.36 5.35 13.69
C ALA A 167 -21.46 4.50 14.36
N ALA A 168 -21.18 3.22 14.64
CA ALA A 168 -22.11 2.31 15.31
C ALA A 168 -21.98 2.32 16.84
N ALA A 169 -20.92 2.96 17.39
CA ALA A 169 -20.72 3.03 18.83
C ALA A 169 -21.76 3.98 19.47
N PRO A 170 -22.35 3.62 20.62
CA PRO A 170 -23.26 4.51 21.34
C PRO A 170 -22.52 5.79 21.76
N PRO A 171 -23.21 6.95 21.81
CA PRO A 171 -22.62 8.20 22.28
C PRO A 171 -22.14 8.02 23.72
N THR A 172 -20.86 8.33 23.95
CA THR A 172 -20.21 8.33 25.28
C THR A 172 -20.58 9.56 26.10
#